data_AF-A0A6C0HTJ7-F1
#
_entry.id   AF-A0A6C0HTJ7-F1
#
_cell.length_a   1.000
_cell.length_b   1.000
_cell.length_c   1.000
_cell.angle_alpha   90.00
_cell.angle_beta   90.00
_cell.angle_gamma   90.00
#
_symmetry.space_group_name_H-M   'P 1'
#
loop_
_entity.id
_entity.type
_entity.pdbx_description
1 polymer ?
#
loop_
_entity_poly.entity_id
_entity_poly.type
_entity_poly.pdbx_seq_one_letter_code
_entity_poly.pdbx_strand_id
1 'polypeptide(L)'
;MVPSIIFLVPYRNRAEQKFFFSNYMTQLMGERNYEIYFVHQDDSRSFNRGAMKNIGFLAIKAKYPDDYQDINLVFNDVDTLPFNSIFDYQTTDGVVKHYYGFTHALGGIVVFKGKDFEKINGYPNCWGWGGEDSGLQKRCLQHNLTIDRTEFKAIGNPQILQLFDGVERIINRNDYTAIKYDVSGREGLMTIFNPIFTIDQESKNERDNIHLVNNEKIFVINVSHFMCGINYNPAQLTRYDIRDPKYKMMNPKKHVREIVSTTNDWKNIKYKTIRK
;
A
#
# COMPACT_ATOMS: atom_id res chain seq x y z
N MET A 1 18.18 12.23 -13.75
CA MET A 1 18.83 10.91 -13.61
C MET A 1 17.74 9.91 -13.26
N VAL A 2 17.81 8.67 -13.72
CA VAL A 2 16.83 7.63 -13.36
C VAL A 2 17.13 7.15 -11.94
N PRO A 3 16.13 7.10 -11.03
CA PRO A 3 16.34 6.62 -9.67
C PRO A 3 16.54 5.10 -9.64
N SER A 4 17.46 4.62 -8.81
CA SER A 4 17.65 3.17 -8.61
C SER A 4 16.65 2.59 -7.60
N ILE A 5 16.04 3.44 -6.78
CA ILE A 5 15.06 3.08 -5.75
C ILE A 5 13.84 3.98 -5.90
N ILE A 6 12.65 3.40 -6.01
CA ILE A 6 11.39 4.17 -6.03
C ILE A 6 10.46 3.66 -4.94
N PHE A 7 10.08 4.53 -4.01
CA PHE A 7 9.05 4.23 -3.03
C PHE A 7 7.67 4.51 -3.62
N LEU A 8 6.83 3.48 -3.63
CA LEU A 8 5.41 3.57 -3.99
C LEU A 8 4.58 3.45 -2.71
N VAL A 9 4.09 4.59 -2.24
CA VAL A 9 3.37 4.72 -0.97
C VAL A 9 1.88 4.89 -1.26
N PRO A 10 1.03 3.86 -1.10
CA PRO A 10 -0.41 4.01 -1.32
C PRO A 10 -0.98 4.98 -0.29
N TYR A 11 -1.72 5.99 -0.75
CA TYR A 11 -2.05 7.15 0.08
C TYR A 11 -3.51 7.61 -0.06
N ARG A 12 -4.12 7.96 1.08
CA ARG A 12 -5.38 8.71 1.19
C ARG A 12 -5.61 9.19 2.61
N ASN A 13 -5.85 10.50 2.81
CA ASN A 13 -6.27 11.09 4.09
C ASN A 13 -5.41 10.69 5.31
N ARG A 14 -4.09 10.81 5.16
CA ARG A 14 -3.09 10.49 6.20
C ARG A 14 -2.04 11.60 6.28
N ALA A 15 -2.48 12.86 6.33
CA ALA A 15 -1.63 14.03 6.18
C ALA A 15 -0.51 14.06 7.23
N GLU A 16 -0.81 13.73 8.49
CA GLU A 16 0.19 13.65 9.55
C GLU A 16 1.22 12.55 9.30
N GLN A 17 0.78 11.34 8.89
CA GLN A 17 1.70 10.25 8.56
C GLN A 17 2.54 10.60 7.32
N LYS A 18 1.97 11.21 6.29
CA LYS A 18 2.70 11.69 5.10
C LYS A 18 3.77 12.70 5.48
N PHE A 19 3.46 13.65 6.37
CA PHE A 19 4.42 14.62 6.88
C PHE A 19 5.60 13.92 7.58
N PHE A 20 5.31 13.02 8.54
CA PHE A 20 6.36 12.27 9.24
C PHE A 20 7.18 11.41 8.29
N PHE A 21 6.52 10.71 7.36
CA PHE A 21 7.17 9.88 6.35
C PHE A 21 8.11 10.69 5.47
N SER A 22 7.63 11.82 4.94
CA SER A 22 8.40 12.69 4.05
C SER A 22 9.64 13.23 4.74
N ASN A 23 9.51 13.75 5.96
CA ASN A 23 10.65 14.29 6.70
C ASN A 23 11.66 13.20 7.08
N TYR A 24 11.16 12.08 7.61
CA TYR A 24 12.01 11.01 8.12
C TYR A 24 12.74 10.25 7.02
N MET A 25 12.03 9.89 5.93
CA MET A 25 12.65 9.20 4.80
C MET A 25 13.62 10.10 4.03
N THR A 26 13.38 11.42 3.98
CA THR A 26 14.35 12.38 3.42
C THR A 26 15.69 12.27 4.15
N GLN A 27 15.67 12.27 5.48
CA GLN A 27 16.88 12.17 6.30
C GLN A 27 17.54 10.79 6.18
N LEU A 28 16.74 9.72 6.20
CA LEU A 28 17.25 8.35 6.18
C LEU A 28 17.91 7.98 4.84
N MET A 29 17.34 8.46 3.74
CA MET A 29 17.83 8.16 2.40
C MET A 29 18.96 9.11 1.97
N GLY A 30 19.00 10.34 2.50
CA GLY A 30 20.07 11.31 2.24
C GLY A 30 20.40 11.48 0.76
N GLU A 31 21.67 11.27 0.39
CA GLU A 31 22.17 11.40 -0.98
C GLU A 31 21.96 10.17 -1.87
N ARG A 32 21.23 9.14 -1.40
CA ARG A 32 20.90 7.98 -2.25
C ARG A 32 20.12 8.43 -3.51
N ASN A 33 20.22 7.62 -4.55
CA ASN A 33 19.48 7.82 -5.79
C ASN A 33 18.06 7.22 -5.66
N TYR A 34 17.14 8.01 -5.10
CA TYR A 34 15.77 7.58 -4.84
C TYR A 34 14.74 8.65 -5.20
N GLU A 35 13.50 8.21 -5.39
CA GLU A 35 12.32 9.06 -5.42
C GLU A 35 11.19 8.43 -4.58
N ILE A 36 10.30 9.26 -4.04
CA ILE A 36 9.12 8.84 -3.28
C ILE A 36 7.87 9.31 -4.01
N TYR A 37 6.93 8.40 -4.24
CA TYR A 37 5.64 8.68 -4.86
C TYR A 37 4.52 8.30 -3.91
N PHE A 38 3.81 9.31 -3.40
CA PHE A 38 2.54 9.09 -2.74
C PHE A 38 1.48 8.84 -3.80
N VAL A 39 1.00 7.61 -3.91
CA VAL A 39 -0.04 7.25 -4.88
C VAL A 39 -1.39 7.55 -4.26
N HIS A 40 -1.87 8.77 -4.51
CA HIS A 40 -3.06 9.34 -3.91
C HIS A 40 -4.31 8.91 -4.69
N GLN A 41 -5.20 8.16 -4.03
CA GLN A 41 -6.50 7.84 -4.62
C GLN A 41 -7.48 9.02 -4.42
N ASP A 42 -7.60 9.85 -5.45
CA ASP A 42 -8.40 11.08 -5.47
C ASP A 42 -9.81 10.84 -6.06
N ASP A 43 -10.54 9.92 -5.43
CA ASP A 43 -11.94 9.63 -5.77
C ASP A 43 -12.77 9.35 -4.51
N SER A 44 -14.08 9.20 -4.68
CA SER A 44 -15.02 8.98 -3.58
C SER A 44 -15.25 7.50 -3.19
N ARG A 45 -14.58 6.55 -3.86
CA ARG A 45 -14.78 5.11 -3.61
C ARG A 45 -14.02 4.67 -2.37
N SER A 46 -14.22 3.45 -1.88
CA SER A 46 -13.37 2.93 -0.80
C SER A 46 -11.92 2.83 -1.26
N PHE A 47 -10.99 2.88 -0.31
CA PHE A 47 -9.57 2.86 -0.63
C PHE A 47 -9.18 1.48 -1.18
N ASN A 48 -8.56 1.47 -2.36
CA ASN A 48 -8.06 0.28 -3.04
C ASN A 48 -6.54 0.30 -3.01
N ARG A 49 -5.97 -0.19 -1.90
CA ARG A 49 -4.53 -0.19 -1.65
C ARG A 49 -3.75 -0.95 -2.73
N GLY A 50 -4.27 -2.11 -3.17
CA GLY A 50 -3.67 -2.90 -4.24
C GLY A 50 -3.64 -2.14 -5.57
N ALA A 51 -4.74 -1.50 -5.96
CA ALA A 51 -4.79 -0.69 -7.17
C ALA A 51 -3.84 0.50 -7.09
N MET A 52 -3.69 1.16 -5.94
CA MET A 52 -2.74 2.27 -5.80
C MET A 52 -1.29 1.81 -5.99
N LYS A 53 -0.91 0.65 -5.46
CA LYS A 53 0.43 0.08 -5.70
C LYS A 53 0.65 -0.23 -7.18
N ASN A 54 -0.36 -0.81 -7.84
CA ASN A 54 -0.31 -1.14 -9.26
C ASN A 54 -0.29 0.10 -10.18
N ILE A 55 -1.14 1.10 -9.93
CA ILE A 55 -1.16 2.36 -10.72
C ILE A 55 0.14 3.13 -10.49
N GLY A 56 0.68 3.12 -9.27
CA GLY A 56 2.02 3.63 -8.99
C GLY A 56 3.06 3.01 -9.91
N PHE A 57 3.09 1.67 -10.01
CA PHE A 57 3.97 0.98 -10.95
C PHE A 57 3.72 1.38 -12.41
N LEU A 58 2.46 1.44 -12.87
CA LEU A 58 2.13 1.85 -14.24
C LEU A 58 2.64 3.26 -14.56
N ALA A 59 2.55 4.19 -13.60
CA ALA A 59 3.08 5.53 -13.74
C ALA A 59 4.62 5.56 -13.82
N ILE A 60 5.31 4.75 -13.01
CA ILE A 60 6.77 4.59 -13.10
C ILE A 60 7.19 3.99 -14.43
N LYS A 61 6.49 2.94 -14.88
CA LYS A 61 6.73 2.32 -16.18
C LYS A 61 6.55 3.33 -17.32
N ALA A 62 5.54 4.19 -17.25
CA ALA A 62 5.34 5.25 -18.24
C ALA A 62 6.41 6.35 -18.18
N LYS A 63 6.91 6.68 -16.97
CA LYS A 63 7.93 7.72 -16.77
C LYS A 63 9.34 7.26 -17.16
N TYR A 64 9.67 6.00 -16.94
CA TYR A 64 10.99 5.40 -17.21
C TYR A 64 10.85 4.13 -18.07
N PRO A 65 10.34 4.23 -19.31
CA PRO A 65 10.00 3.06 -20.13
C PRO A 65 11.18 2.15 -20.44
N ASP A 66 12.40 2.69 -20.50
CA ASP A 66 13.61 1.94 -20.82
C ASP A 66 14.32 1.35 -19.59
N ASP A 67 13.99 1.82 -18.38
CA ASP A 67 14.73 1.49 -17.15
C ASP A 67 13.88 0.82 -16.06
N TYR A 68 12.55 0.93 -16.12
CA TYR A 68 11.64 0.50 -15.03
C TYR A 68 11.85 -0.94 -14.59
N GLN A 69 12.33 -1.80 -15.49
CA GLN A 69 12.56 -3.21 -15.25
C GLN A 69 13.61 -3.47 -14.16
N ASP A 70 14.63 -2.61 -14.06
CA ASP A 70 15.77 -2.76 -13.15
C ASP A 70 15.67 -1.92 -11.88
N ILE A 71 14.71 -0.99 -11.82
CA ILE A 71 14.42 -0.17 -10.65
C ILE A 71 13.97 -1.05 -9.48
N ASN A 72 14.46 -0.75 -8.28
CA ASN A 72 13.97 -1.34 -7.04
C ASN A 72 12.70 -0.61 -6.60
N LEU A 73 11.55 -1.25 -6.81
CA LEU A 73 10.25 -0.75 -6.38
C LEU A 73 10.02 -1.13 -4.92
N VAL A 74 9.94 -0.13 -4.06
CA VAL A 74 9.66 -0.30 -2.63
C VAL A 74 8.20 0.04 -2.37
N PHE A 75 7.40 -0.98 -2.11
CA PHE A 75 6.03 -0.79 -1.62
C PHE A 75 6.10 -0.58 -0.11
N ASN A 76 5.75 0.61 0.35
CA ASN A 76 5.86 1.00 1.76
C ASN A 76 4.54 1.58 2.25
N ASP A 77 3.99 1.05 3.35
CA ASP A 77 2.83 1.67 4.00
C ASP A 77 3.24 3.00 4.67
N VAL A 78 2.43 4.07 4.52
CA VAL A 78 2.77 5.44 4.96
C VAL A 78 3.00 5.57 6.47
N ASP A 79 2.43 4.65 7.24
CA ASP A 79 2.51 4.62 8.70
C ASP A 79 3.67 3.76 9.22
N THR A 80 4.53 3.22 8.35
CA THR A 80 5.64 2.34 8.74
C THR A 80 6.99 2.95 8.36
N LEU A 81 7.79 3.24 9.38
CA LEU A 81 9.11 3.87 9.23
C LEU A 81 10.17 3.06 9.97
N PRO A 82 11.32 2.75 9.35
CA PRO A 82 12.41 2.10 10.08
C PRO A 82 13.00 3.05 11.14
N PHE A 83 13.59 2.51 12.19
CA PHE A 83 14.21 3.30 13.27
C PHE A 83 15.54 3.97 12.86
N ASN A 84 16.22 3.42 11.86
CA ASN A 84 17.48 3.93 11.31
C ASN A 84 17.65 3.39 9.88
N SER A 85 18.75 3.70 9.19
CA SER A 85 19.12 3.17 7.86
C SER A 85 19.51 1.69 7.91
N ILE A 86 18.58 0.84 8.35
CA ILE A 86 18.75 -0.60 8.56
C ILE A 86 18.42 -1.43 7.31
N PHE A 87 17.92 -0.81 6.24
CA PHE A 87 17.57 -1.47 4.98
C PHE A 87 18.30 -0.82 3.80
N ASP A 88 18.79 -1.66 2.88
CA ASP A 88 19.40 -1.22 1.62
C ASP A 88 18.36 -0.82 0.55
N TYR A 89 17.13 -1.32 0.68
CA TYR A 89 16.02 -1.15 -0.27
C TYR A 89 16.35 -1.66 -1.67
N GLN A 90 17.16 -2.71 -1.76
CA GLN A 90 17.60 -3.29 -3.02
C GLN A 90 17.30 -4.78 -3.08
N THR A 91 16.98 -5.26 -4.27
CA THR A 91 16.85 -6.70 -4.52
C THR A 91 17.44 -7.05 -5.89
N THR A 92 17.45 -8.33 -6.21
CA THR A 92 17.95 -8.88 -7.48
C THR A 92 16.83 -9.60 -8.20
N ASP A 93 17.00 -9.81 -9.50
CA ASP A 93 16.05 -10.54 -10.33
C ASP A 93 15.65 -11.88 -9.68
N GLY A 94 14.36 -12.17 -9.69
CA GLY A 94 13.81 -13.39 -9.11
C GLY A 94 13.68 -13.37 -7.58
N VAL A 95 14.09 -12.30 -6.90
CA VAL A 95 14.07 -12.17 -5.44
C VAL A 95 13.14 -11.03 -5.02
N VAL A 96 12.32 -11.30 -4.00
CA VAL A 96 11.44 -10.33 -3.35
C VAL A 96 11.93 -10.17 -1.93
N LYS A 97 12.49 -9.01 -1.58
CA LYS A 97 12.86 -8.73 -0.19
C LYS A 97 11.64 -8.26 0.58
N HIS A 98 11.43 -8.81 1.76
CA HIS A 98 10.36 -8.42 2.67
C HIS A 98 10.95 -8.01 4.02
N TYR A 99 10.92 -6.70 4.28
CA TYR A 99 11.57 -6.12 5.45
C TYR A 99 10.65 -5.99 6.66
N TYR A 100 9.36 -5.73 6.47
CA TYR A 100 8.44 -5.51 7.58
C TYR A 100 7.04 -5.95 7.27
N GLY A 101 6.41 -6.71 8.18
CA GLY A 101 5.02 -7.12 8.03
C GLY A 101 4.70 -8.45 8.73
N PHE A 102 3.92 -9.30 8.06
CA PHE A 102 3.56 -10.64 8.52
C PHE A 102 4.20 -11.71 7.62
N THR A 103 4.59 -12.87 8.16
CA THR A 103 5.22 -13.94 7.33
C THR A 103 4.27 -14.62 6.33
N HIS A 104 2.95 -14.42 6.46
CA HIS A 104 1.92 -14.98 5.59
C HIS A 104 1.36 -13.97 4.55
N ALA A 105 1.96 -12.79 4.45
CA ALA A 105 1.57 -11.73 3.52
C ALA A 105 2.79 -10.89 3.11
N LEU A 106 2.73 -10.21 1.97
CA LEU A 106 3.73 -9.23 1.52
C LEU A 106 3.18 -7.79 1.68
N GLY A 107 2.90 -7.40 2.92
CA GLY A 107 2.46 -6.06 3.31
C GLY A 107 3.59 -5.28 4.00
N GLY A 108 3.32 -4.07 4.53
CA GLY A 108 4.32 -3.26 5.22
C GLY A 108 5.39 -2.70 4.27
N ILE A 109 6.60 -3.29 4.26
CA ILE A 109 7.73 -2.85 3.44
C ILE A 109 8.27 -4.02 2.60
N VAL A 110 8.08 -3.94 1.28
CA VAL A 110 8.43 -5.00 0.32
C VAL A 110 9.15 -4.41 -0.89
N VAL A 111 10.18 -5.09 -1.39
CA VAL A 111 10.98 -4.66 -2.55
C VAL A 111 10.91 -5.66 -3.68
N PHE A 112 10.68 -5.15 -4.89
CA PHE A 112 10.70 -5.90 -6.14
C PHE A 112 11.60 -5.23 -7.17
N LYS A 113 12.17 -6.01 -8.09
CA LYS A 113 12.52 -5.48 -9.42
C LYS A 113 11.25 -5.21 -10.20
N GLY A 114 11.23 -4.13 -10.98
CA GLY A 114 10.06 -3.80 -11.81
C GLY A 114 9.67 -4.92 -12.78
N LYS A 115 10.66 -5.63 -13.35
CA LYS A 115 10.41 -6.79 -14.22
C LYS A 115 9.68 -7.93 -13.50
N ASP A 116 10.03 -8.20 -12.25
CA ASP A 116 9.41 -9.28 -11.46
C ASP A 116 8.01 -8.90 -11.01
N PHE A 117 7.81 -7.65 -10.61
CA PHE A 117 6.49 -7.15 -10.23
C PHE A 117 5.50 -7.21 -11.41
N GLU A 118 5.97 -6.83 -12.61
CA GLU A 118 5.19 -6.94 -13.84
C GLU A 118 4.86 -8.40 -14.18
N LYS A 119 5.87 -9.28 -14.13
CA LYS A 119 5.75 -10.71 -14.44
C LYS A 119 4.66 -11.41 -13.62
N ILE A 120 4.46 -11.00 -12.36
CA ILE A 120 3.47 -11.62 -11.46
C ILE A 120 2.10 -10.94 -11.49
N ASN A 121 1.86 -10.01 -12.43
CA ASN A 121 0.62 -9.24 -12.52
C ASN A 121 0.32 -8.37 -11.28
N GLY A 122 1.35 -7.97 -10.53
CA GLY A 122 1.24 -7.08 -9.36
C GLY A 122 0.26 -7.54 -8.26
N TYR A 123 -0.24 -6.57 -7.50
CA TYR A 123 -1.19 -6.79 -6.40
C TYR A 123 -2.60 -7.10 -6.91
N PRO A 124 -3.40 -7.90 -6.21
CA PRO A 124 -4.85 -7.93 -6.43
C PRO A 124 -5.50 -6.57 -6.13
N ASN A 125 -6.41 -6.11 -6.98
CA ASN A 125 -7.20 -4.90 -6.76
C ASN A 125 -8.48 -5.23 -5.97
N CYS A 126 -8.65 -4.69 -4.76
CA CYS A 126 -9.86 -4.87 -3.95
C CYS A 126 -10.35 -3.60 -3.27
N TRP A 127 -11.66 -3.49 -3.13
CA TRP A 127 -12.33 -2.31 -2.60
C TRP A 127 -12.49 -2.36 -1.07
N GLY A 128 -11.43 -2.70 -0.36
CA GLY A 128 -11.42 -2.76 1.09
C GLY A 128 -10.09 -3.28 1.65
N TRP A 129 -10.04 -3.37 2.97
CA TRP A 129 -8.86 -3.82 3.69
C TRP A 129 -8.75 -5.36 3.68
N GLY A 130 -7.54 -5.82 3.32
CA GLY A 130 -7.08 -7.18 3.51
C GLY A 130 -7.24 -8.09 2.29
N GLY A 131 -6.33 -9.04 2.19
CA GLY A 131 -6.33 -10.10 1.18
C GLY A 131 -5.30 -9.88 0.06
N GLU A 132 -5.10 -8.65 -0.37
CA GLU A 132 -4.18 -8.30 -1.45
C GLU A 132 -2.72 -8.64 -1.13
N ASP A 133 -2.25 -8.39 0.09
CA ASP A 133 -0.86 -8.66 0.48
C ASP A 133 -0.57 -10.17 0.54
N SER A 134 -1.56 -10.97 0.98
CA SER A 134 -1.48 -12.44 0.94
C SER A 134 -1.61 -12.98 -0.49
N GLY A 135 -2.44 -12.34 -1.32
CA GLY A 135 -2.57 -12.66 -2.75
C GLY A 135 -1.26 -12.42 -3.50
N LEU A 136 -0.55 -11.32 -3.22
CA LEU A 136 0.77 -11.04 -3.77
C LEU A 136 1.78 -12.13 -3.39
N GLN A 137 1.82 -12.52 -2.10
CA GLN A 137 2.72 -13.60 -1.65
C GLN A 137 2.46 -14.90 -2.42
N LYS A 138 1.19 -15.28 -2.58
CA LYS A 138 0.80 -16.48 -3.34
C LYS A 138 1.31 -16.40 -4.78
N ARG A 139 1.18 -15.24 -5.44
CA ARG A 139 1.66 -15.04 -6.81
C ARG A 139 3.17 -15.14 -6.94
N CYS A 140 3.92 -14.57 -5.99
CA CYS A 140 5.38 -14.71 -5.96
C CYS A 140 5.78 -16.18 -5.95
N LEU A 141 5.16 -16.99 -5.10
CA LEU A 141 5.42 -18.42 -5.02
C LEU A 141 5.00 -19.17 -6.30
N GLN A 142 3.85 -18.83 -6.90
CA GLN A 142 3.38 -19.43 -8.16
C GLN A 142 4.30 -19.14 -9.35
N HIS A 143 4.99 -18.00 -9.35
CA HIS A 143 5.94 -17.59 -10.39
C HIS A 143 7.40 -17.90 -10.04
N ASN A 144 7.65 -18.75 -9.03
CA ASN A 144 8.96 -19.18 -8.58
C ASN A 144 9.90 -18.02 -8.16
N LEU A 145 9.34 -16.94 -7.61
CA LEU A 145 10.14 -15.90 -6.97
C LEU A 145 10.55 -16.34 -5.57
N THR A 146 11.79 -16.03 -5.19
CA THR A 146 12.31 -16.29 -3.84
C THR A 146 11.93 -15.13 -2.92
N ILE A 147 11.24 -15.41 -1.82
CA ILE A 147 10.93 -14.40 -0.81
C ILE A 147 12.05 -14.38 0.23
N ASP A 148 12.87 -13.33 0.21
CA ASP A 148 13.95 -13.11 1.17
C ASP A 148 13.43 -12.38 2.41
N ARG A 149 13.63 -12.99 3.57
CA ARG A 149 13.26 -12.47 4.91
C ARG A 149 14.46 -12.44 5.85
N THR A 150 15.69 -12.45 5.34
CA THR A 150 16.91 -12.40 6.16
C THR A 150 16.95 -11.17 7.08
N GLU A 151 16.48 -10.02 6.60
CA GLU A 151 16.43 -8.74 7.35
C GLU A 151 15.04 -8.44 7.95
N PHE A 152 14.11 -9.41 7.94
CA PHE A 152 12.70 -9.20 8.26
C PHE A 152 12.44 -8.79 9.72
N LYS A 153 11.51 -7.83 9.88
CA LYS A 153 10.99 -7.34 11.15
C LYS A 153 9.49 -7.65 11.24
N ALA A 154 9.08 -8.41 12.24
CA ALA A 154 7.66 -8.68 12.48
C ALA A 154 6.91 -7.44 12.99
N ILE A 155 5.58 -7.42 12.83
CA ILE A 155 4.71 -6.41 13.45
C ILE A 155 5.02 -6.28 14.95
N GLY A 156 5.11 -5.03 15.43
CA GLY A 156 5.48 -4.69 16.81
C GLY A 156 6.98 -4.72 17.11
N ASN A 157 7.83 -4.99 16.12
CA ASN A 157 9.28 -4.88 16.31
C ASN A 157 9.69 -3.43 16.63
N PRO A 158 10.49 -3.18 17.68
CA PRO A 158 10.84 -1.84 18.14
C PRO A 158 11.74 -1.07 17.16
N GLN A 159 12.34 -1.74 16.17
CA GLN A 159 13.13 -1.10 15.12
C GLN A 159 12.27 -0.55 13.98
N ILE A 160 10.94 -0.65 14.07
CA ILE A 160 10.00 -0.07 13.12
C ILE A 160 9.01 0.79 13.90
N LEU A 161 9.04 2.10 13.64
CA LEU A 161 8.02 3.01 14.11
C LEU A 161 6.76 2.80 13.27
N GLN A 162 5.70 2.29 13.91
CA GLN A 162 4.38 2.17 13.31
C GLN A 162 3.44 3.22 13.90
N LEU A 163 3.05 4.21 13.08
CA LEU A 163 2.09 5.23 13.46
C LEU A 163 0.68 4.63 13.54
N PHE A 164 -0.11 5.10 14.49
CA PHE A 164 -1.44 4.54 14.71
C PHE A 164 -2.42 4.92 13.59
N ASP A 165 -3.06 3.90 13.00
CA ASP A 165 -4.02 4.00 11.89
C ASP A 165 -5.46 3.61 12.33
N GLY A 166 -5.79 3.84 13.61
CA GLY A 166 -7.11 3.46 14.13
C GLY A 166 -7.30 1.94 14.27
N VAL A 167 -8.45 1.57 14.83
CA VAL A 167 -8.84 0.16 15.05
C VAL A 167 -9.90 -0.36 14.08
N GLU A 168 -10.52 0.53 13.30
CA GLU A 168 -11.56 0.14 12.35
C GLU A 168 -10.98 0.00 10.94
N ARG A 169 -11.47 -0.99 10.20
CA ARG A 169 -11.16 -1.22 8.79
C ARG A 169 -12.44 -1.33 7.99
N ILE A 170 -12.47 -0.69 6.83
CA ILE A 170 -13.51 -0.91 5.82
C ILE A 170 -13.13 -2.19 5.08
N ILE A 171 -13.97 -3.21 5.15
CA ILE A 171 -13.73 -4.51 4.51
C ILE A 171 -14.82 -4.77 3.47
N ASN A 172 -14.45 -5.52 2.43
CA ASN A 172 -15.38 -6.16 1.53
C ASN A 172 -15.16 -7.68 1.63
N ARG A 173 -16.12 -8.40 2.22
CA ARG A 173 -16.03 -9.85 2.41
C ARG A 173 -15.91 -10.58 1.07
N ASN A 174 -16.65 -10.12 0.05
CA ASN A 174 -16.69 -10.78 -1.23
C ASN A 174 -15.34 -10.64 -1.93
N ASP A 175 -14.77 -9.44 -1.95
CA ASP A 175 -13.44 -9.19 -2.51
C ASP A 175 -12.36 -9.98 -1.76
N TYR A 176 -12.40 -9.97 -0.41
CA TYR A 176 -11.48 -10.75 0.42
C TYR A 176 -11.54 -12.25 0.07
N THR A 177 -12.75 -12.78 -0.09
CA THR A 177 -12.97 -14.18 -0.45
C THR A 177 -12.47 -14.46 -1.87
N ALA A 178 -12.82 -13.60 -2.82
CA ALA A 178 -12.39 -13.71 -4.21
C ALA A 178 -10.87 -13.75 -4.32
N ILE A 179 -10.15 -12.85 -3.63
CA ILE A 179 -8.68 -12.83 -3.64
C ILE A 179 -8.09 -14.04 -2.93
N LYS A 180 -8.60 -14.39 -1.75
CA LYS A 180 -8.08 -15.51 -0.96
C LYS A 180 -8.11 -16.81 -1.78
N TYR A 181 -9.15 -17.00 -2.57
CA TYR A 181 -9.34 -18.19 -3.40
C TYR A 181 -8.96 -17.97 -4.88
N ASP A 182 -8.41 -16.81 -5.25
CA ASP A 182 -7.94 -16.55 -6.61
C ASP A 182 -6.69 -17.41 -6.90
N VAL A 183 -6.90 -18.54 -7.57
CA VAL A 183 -5.82 -19.40 -8.08
C VAL A 183 -5.28 -18.86 -9.41
N SER A 184 -6.13 -18.14 -10.15
CA SER A 184 -5.86 -17.70 -11.51
C SER A 184 -4.89 -16.53 -11.60
N GLY A 185 -4.79 -15.73 -10.52
CA GLY A 185 -3.95 -14.53 -10.51
C GLY A 185 -4.43 -13.43 -11.47
N ARG A 186 -5.70 -13.48 -11.91
CA ARG A 186 -6.21 -12.61 -12.96
C ARG A 186 -6.33 -11.15 -12.52
N GLU A 187 -6.80 -10.90 -11.29
CA GLU A 187 -7.02 -9.53 -10.82
C GLU A 187 -5.69 -8.83 -10.50
N GLY A 188 -5.27 -7.81 -11.22
CA GLY A 188 -4.04 -7.09 -10.90
C GLY A 188 -3.70 -6.00 -11.89
N LEU A 189 -2.45 -5.94 -12.36
CA LEU A 189 -2.01 -4.95 -13.35
C LEU A 189 -2.85 -5.01 -14.63
N MET A 190 -3.05 -6.21 -15.18
CA MET A 190 -3.77 -6.43 -16.44
C MET A 190 -5.28 -6.14 -16.36
N THR A 191 -5.82 -5.98 -15.15
CA THR A 191 -7.24 -5.67 -14.95
C THR A 191 -7.47 -4.23 -14.51
N ILE A 192 -6.45 -3.36 -14.49
CA ILE A 192 -6.66 -1.92 -14.35
C ILE A 192 -7.01 -1.34 -15.71
N PHE A 193 -8.15 -0.67 -15.81
CA PHE A 193 -8.62 -0.05 -17.03
C PHE A 193 -8.78 1.47 -16.87
N ASN A 194 -8.40 2.20 -17.91
CA ASN A 194 -8.53 3.66 -18.00
C ASN A 194 -8.04 4.42 -16.75
N PRO A 195 -6.81 4.17 -16.25
CA PRO A 195 -6.30 4.96 -15.14
C PRO A 195 -6.04 6.40 -15.62
N ILE A 196 -6.65 7.37 -14.93
CA ILE A 196 -6.41 8.79 -15.13
C ILE A 196 -5.63 9.27 -13.91
N PHE A 197 -4.42 9.75 -14.13
CA PHE A 197 -3.57 10.29 -13.08
C PHE A 197 -2.67 11.42 -13.58
N THR A 198 -2.20 12.24 -12.65
CA THR A 198 -1.13 13.22 -12.84
C THR A 198 0.02 12.94 -11.88
N ILE A 199 1.24 13.35 -12.24
CA ILE A 199 2.40 13.33 -11.34
C ILE A 199 2.73 14.78 -11.01
N ASP A 200 2.52 15.17 -9.76
CA ASP A 200 2.67 16.53 -9.26
C ASP A 200 3.57 16.55 -8.02
N GLN A 201 3.97 17.73 -7.55
CA GLN A 201 4.60 17.91 -6.23
C GLN A 201 3.54 17.94 -5.10
N GLU A 202 2.28 18.21 -5.45
CA GLU A 202 1.19 18.42 -4.50
C GLU A 202 0.03 17.46 -4.72
N SER A 203 -0.70 17.17 -3.64
CA SER A 203 -1.95 16.43 -3.71
C SER A 203 -3.06 17.31 -4.28
N LYS A 204 -4.01 16.73 -5.01
CA LYS A 204 -5.26 17.43 -5.36
C LYS A 204 -6.16 17.69 -4.15
N ASN A 205 -5.94 16.99 -3.03
CA ASN A 205 -6.57 17.30 -1.76
C ASN A 205 -5.71 18.32 -0.99
N GLU A 206 -6.17 19.56 -0.92
CA GLU A 206 -5.48 20.69 -0.29
C GLU A 206 -5.05 20.41 1.17
N ARG A 207 -5.80 19.57 1.90
CA ARG A 207 -5.46 19.22 3.28
C ARG A 207 -4.14 18.46 3.39
N ASP A 208 -3.75 17.74 2.35
CA ASP A 208 -2.47 17.01 2.30
C ASP A 208 -1.27 17.92 1.99
N ASN A 209 -1.52 19.21 1.70
CA ASN A 209 -0.52 20.20 1.31
C ASN A 209 -0.29 21.27 2.40
N ILE A 210 -0.95 21.17 3.55
CA ILE A 210 -0.77 22.11 4.67
C ILE A 210 0.64 21.99 5.26
N HIS A 211 1.15 20.76 5.37
CA HIS A 211 2.45 20.43 5.95
C HIS A 211 3.36 19.78 4.90
N LEU A 212 3.72 20.54 3.86
CA LEU A 212 4.64 20.07 2.83
C LEU A 212 6.08 20.04 3.36
N VAL A 213 6.80 19.00 2.97
CA VAL A 213 8.25 18.90 3.14
C VAL A 213 8.89 19.26 1.81
N ASN A 214 9.75 20.28 1.79
CA ASN A 214 10.43 20.69 0.57
C ASN A 214 11.54 19.68 0.23
N ASN A 215 11.26 18.78 -0.72
CA ASN A 215 12.21 17.82 -1.25
C ASN A 215 11.83 17.49 -2.70
N GLU A 216 12.72 17.82 -3.65
CA GLU A 216 12.52 17.59 -5.08
C GLU A 216 12.39 16.12 -5.48
N LYS A 217 12.76 15.18 -4.58
CA LYS A 217 12.65 13.73 -4.78
C LYS A 217 11.28 13.18 -4.36
N ILE A 218 10.37 14.01 -3.85
CA ILE A 218 9.03 13.60 -3.40
C ILE A 218 7.99 14.07 -4.41
N PHE A 219 7.09 13.17 -4.78
CA PHE A 219 6.02 13.41 -5.75
C PHE A 219 4.70 12.81 -5.25
N VAL A 220 3.61 13.26 -5.85
CA VAL A 220 2.28 12.73 -5.66
C VAL A 220 1.74 12.28 -7.01
N ILE A 221 1.27 11.03 -7.07
CA ILE A 221 0.53 10.50 -8.22
C ILE A 221 -0.95 10.63 -7.87
N ASN A 222 -1.61 11.67 -8.40
CA ASN A 222 -3.01 11.95 -8.13
C ASN A 222 -3.89 11.13 -9.06
N VAL A 223 -4.43 10.02 -8.56
CA VAL A 223 -5.28 9.08 -9.31
C VAL A 223 -6.73 9.49 -9.19
N SER A 224 -7.27 10.20 -10.18
CA SER A 224 -8.66 10.70 -10.17
C SER A 224 -9.67 9.68 -10.70
N HIS A 225 -9.22 8.71 -11.50
CA HIS A 225 -10.09 7.66 -12.02
C HIS A 225 -9.30 6.38 -12.34
N PHE A 226 -9.99 5.25 -12.20
CA PHE A 226 -9.57 3.94 -12.73
C PHE A 226 -10.74 2.96 -12.62
N MET A 227 -10.77 1.93 -13.43
CA MET A 227 -11.60 0.74 -13.21
C MET A 227 -10.69 -0.44 -12.89
N CYS A 228 -11.21 -1.46 -12.21
CA CYS A 228 -10.52 -2.73 -12.02
C CYS A 228 -11.46 -3.92 -12.32
N GLY A 229 -10.92 -5.14 -12.39
CA GLY A 229 -11.73 -6.33 -12.71
C GLY A 229 -12.81 -6.62 -11.67
N ILE A 230 -12.56 -6.27 -10.40
CA ILE A 230 -13.60 -6.24 -9.36
C ILE A 230 -14.34 -4.91 -9.41
N ASN A 231 -15.64 -4.97 -9.74
CA ASN A 231 -16.50 -3.80 -9.74
C ASN A 231 -16.71 -3.24 -8.32
N TYR A 232 -16.67 -1.91 -8.22
CA TYR A 232 -16.95 -1.23 -6.97
C TYR A 232 -18.42 -1.39 -6.57
N ASN A 233 -18.68 -1.96 -5.38
CA ASN A 233 -20.03 -2.09 -4.84
C ASN A 233 -20.08 -1.63 -3.37
N PRO A 234 -20.57 -0.41 -3.09
CA PRO A 234 -20.60 0.13 -1.73
C PRO A 234 -21.55 -0.65 -0.80
N ALA A 235 -22.56 -1.34 -1.32
CA ALA A 235 -23.51 -2.12 -0.52
C ALA A 235 -22.84 -3.32 0.18
N GLN A 236 -21.68 -3.76 -0.32
CA GLN A 236 -20.92 -4.89 0.23
C GLN A 236 -19.89 -4.46 1.30
N LEU A 237 -19.73 -3.15 1.52
CA LEU A 237 -18.76 -2.62 2.47
C LEU A 237 -19.28 -2.67 3.90
N THR A 238 -18.41 -3.13 4.79
CA THR A 238 -18.70 -3.25 6.22
C THR A 238 -17.53 -2.79 7.07
N ARG A 239 -17.79 -2.42 8.33
CA ARG A 239 -16.76 -2.01 9.30
C ARG A 239 -16.34 -3.21 10.15
N TYR A 240 -15.04 -3.38 10.29
CA TYR A 240 -14.41 -4.40 11.12
C TYR A 240 -13.48 -3.75 12.14
N ASP A 241 -13.69 -4.03 13.42
CA ASP A 241 -12.78 -3.64 14.49
C ASP A 241 -11.68 -4.71 14.61
N ILE A 242 -10.41 -4.33 14.42
CA ILE A 242 -9.28 -5.27 14.44
C ILE A 242 -9.07 -5.94 15.81
N ARG A 243 -9.68 -5.41 16.88
CA ARG A 243 -9.67 -6.00 18.22
C ARG A 243 -10.74 -7.08 18.38
N ASP A 244 -11.65 -7.21 17.42
CA ASP A 244 -12.61 -8.31 17.39
C ASP A 244 -11.98 -9.59 16.82
N PRO A 245 -12.54 -10.77 17.13
CA PRO A 245 -12.09 -12.03 16.53
C PRO A 245 -12.29 -12.04 15.01
N LYS A 246 -11.35 -12.68 14.30
CA LYS A 246 -11.34 -12.78 12.82
C LYS A 246 -12.64 -13.31 12.20
N TYR A 247 -13.39 -14.18 12.88
CA TYR A 247 -14.66 -14.70 12.34
C TYR A 247 -15.72 -13.60 12.13
N LYS A 248 -15.62 -12.45 12.83
CA LYS A 248 -16.51 -11.30 12.62
C LYS A 248 -16.20 -10.53 11.34
N MET A 249 -14.98 -10.64 10.82
CA MET A 249 -14.64 -10.14 9.47
C MET A 249 -15.43 -10.92 8.41
N MET A 250 -15.62 -12.22 8.62
CA MET A 250 -16.38 -13.09 7.71
C MET A 250 -17.90 -12.96 7.89
N ASN A 251 -18.37 -12.43 9.02
CA ASN A 251 -19.79 -12.26 9.33
C ASN A 251 -20.05 -10.86 9.90
N PRO A 252 -19.89 -9.80 9.09
CA PRO A 252 -20.02 -8.44 9.56
C PRO A 252 -21.47 -8.12 9.92
N LYS A 253 -21.66 -7.33 10.99
CA LYS A 253 -23.00 -7.00 11.52
C LYS A 253 -23.58 -5.69 10.99
N LYS A 254 -22.77 -4.83 10.35
CA LYS A 254 -23.17 -3.47 9.97
C LYS A 254 -22.63 -3.07 8.61
N HIS A 255 -23.54 -2.72 7.71
CA HIS A 255 -23.22 -1.97 6.49
C HIS A 255 -22.85 -0.54 6.82
N VAL A 256 -22.06 0.07 5.94
CA VAL A 256 -21.42 1.35 6.22
C VAL A 256 -21.84 2.38 5.19
N ARG A 257 -22.24 3.57 5.65
CA ARG A 257 -22.50 4.73 4.78
C ARG A 257 -21.24 5.58 4.55
N GLU A 258 -20.35 5.65 5.53
CA GLU A 258 -19.10 6.42 5.45
C GLU A 258 -17.90 5.49 5.23
N ILE A 259 -17.31 5.55 4.05
CA ILE A 259 -16.34 4.56 3.53
C ILE A 259 -14.91 5.10 3.47
N VAL A 260 -14.74 6.36 3.86
CA VAL A 260 -13.46 7.07 3.91
C VAL A 260 -13.06 7.20 5.37
N SER A 261 -11.87 6.70 5.72
CA SER A 261 -11.32 6.87 7.07
C SER A 261 -10.35 8.05 7.12
N THR A 262 -10.35 8.75 8.25
CA THR A 262 -9.47 9.90 8.50
C THR A 262 -8.63 9.69 9.76
N THR A 263 -7.57 10.46 9.90
CA THR A 263 -6.78 10.47 11.14
C THR A 263 -7.58 10.97 12.34
N ASN A 264 -8.72 11.65 12.18
CA ASN A 264 -9.56 12.07 13.31
C ASN A 264 -10.43 10.95 13.90
N ASP A 265 -10.56 9.82 13.22
CA ASP A 265 -11.46 8.72 13.62
C ASP A 265 -11.07 8.12 14.99
N TRP A 266 -9.83 8.34 15.45
CA TRP A 266 -9.39 7.88 16.77
C TRP A 266 -10.23 8.43 17.93
N LYS A 267 -10.82 9.63 17.77
CA LYS A 267 -11.66 10.28 18.78
C LYS A 267 -12.94 9.47 19.08
N ASN A 268 -13.34 8.61 18.15
CA ASN A 268 -14.55 7.80 18.25
C ASN A 268 -14.28 6.37 18.74
N ILE A 269 -13.02 6.03 19.08
CA ILE A 269 -12.66 4.69 19.53
C ILE A 269 -13.26 4.42 20.90
N LYS A 270 -14.20 3.47 20.95
CA LYS A 270 -14.76 2.98 22.21
C LYS A 270 -13.72 2.09 22.90
N TYR A 271 -13.43 2.42 24.16
CA TYR A 271 -12.71 1.51 25.06
C TYR A 271 -13.66 0.36 25.43
N LYS A 272 -13.25 -0.87 25.10
CA LYS A 272 -13.98 -2.06 25.57
C LYS A 272 -13.68 -2.21 27.05
N THR A 273 -14.68 -1.98 27.91
CA THR A 273 -14.54 -2.19 29.35
C THR A 273 -14.22 -3.67 29.59
N ILE A 274 -13.09 -3.95 30.22
CA ILE A 274 -12.79 -5.29 30.72
C ILE A 274 -13.82 -5.54 31.83
N ARG A 275 -14.79 -6.43 31.61
CA ARG A 275 -15.55 -6.99 32.73
C ARG A 275 -14.53 -7.80 33.53
N LYS A 276 -14.14 -7.25 34.69
CA LYS A 276 -13.39 -7.99 35.72
C LYS A 276 -14.22 -9.20 36.17
#